data_AF-A0A9K3M6G0-F1
#
_entry.id   AF-A0A9K3M6G0-F1
#
_cell.length_a   1.000
_cell.length_b   1.000
_cell.length_c   1.000
_cell.angle_alpha   90.00
_cell.angle_beta   90.00
_cell.angle_gamma   90.00
#
_symmetry.space_group_name_H-M   'P 1'
#
loop_
_entity.id
_entity.type
_entity.pdbx_description
1 polymer ?
#
loop_
_entity_poly.entity_id
_entity_poly.type
_entity_poly.pdbx_seq_one_letter_code
_entity_poly.pdbx_strand_id
1 'polypeptide(L)'
;MDLKNLVTCRLNSPGDSIVATGVPPHISILQHMHSLAKNVNDVVPQIQKVAPDVIRGVIDEIEKRAMTAGTVTRDGLEALINGCLEKSGLYQLVQKLEDSPTSGIQQEETLTGDEAVTMTHMVGMHSWGGRLHLVPQDFAFPNSWSQIAWQYWMCGDRQKQYPPLRILSKNDMSNTNMQKRLSDFRYLMQLVEKRVEEKGKWIAHPSIEQANEMFEAGKDVLDISEVSEKGRKRRGEQMKWSTMVNRVRNKRKTQRFS
;
A
#
# COMPACT_ATOMS: atom_id res chain seq x y z
N MET A 1 38.27 29.02 -5.57
CA MET A 1 38.01 29.36 -4.16
C MET A 1 37.68 28.08 -3.42
N ASP A 2 38.41 27.78 -2.35
CA ASP A 2 38.38 26.48 -1.68
C ASP A 2 37.25 26.45 -0.63
N LEU A 3 36.11 25.85 -0.99
CA LEU A 3 34.88 25.82 -0.18
C LEU A 3 35.03 25.05 1.14
N LYS A 4 36.12 24.30 1.30
CA LYS A 4 36.37 23.45 2.46
C LYS A 4 36.57 24.25 3.76
N ASN A 5 37.02 25.50 3.66
CA ASN A 5 37.28 26.35 4.82
C ASN A 5 36.04 27.18 5.24
N LEU A 6 34.95 27.11 4.49
CA LEU A 6 33.71 27.84 4.76
C LEU A 6 32.65 27.00 5.50
N VAL A 7 32.88 25.70 5.67
CA VAL A 7 31.93 24.79 6.34
C VAL A 7 32.58 24.20 7.57
N THR A 8 32.23 24.72 8.75
CA THR A 8 32.59 24.15 10.05
C THR A 8 31.39 23.45 10.65
N CYS A 9 31.46 22.11 10.79
CA CYS A 9 30.48 21.35 11.55
C CYS A 9 30.70 21.59 13.05
N ARG A 10 29.84 22.37 13.68
CA ARG A 10 29.86 22.64 15.13
C ARG A 10 28.53 22.28 15.79
N LEU A 11 28.54 22.04 17.10
CA LEU A 11 27.33 21.84 17.90
C LEU A 11 26.53 23.14 17.97
N ASN A 12 25.19 23.02 17.87
CA ASN A 12 24.26 24.13 17.79
C ASN A 12 24.37 25.06 19.02
N SER A 13 24.53 26.36 18.79
CA SER A 13 24.57 27.38 19.84
C SER A 13 23.28 28.23 19.82
N PRO A 14 22.85 28.86 20.93
CA PRO A 14 21.58 29.62 21.04
C PRO A 14 21.43 30.89 20.17
N GLY A 15 22.13 31.00 19.04
CA GLY A 15 22.06 32.11 18.08
C GLY A 15 22.24 31.66 16.62
N ASP A 16 22.23 30.36 16.33
CA ASP A 16 22.32 29.84 14.96
C ASP A 16 20.96 29.88 14.24
N SER A 17 20.93 30.44 13.03
CA SER A 17 19.71 30.65 12.23
C SER A 17 19.12 29.36 11.65
N ILE A 18 19.88 28.26 11.58
CA ILE A 18 19.43 26.99 11.00
C ILE A 18 19.90 25.83 11.87
N VAL A 19 18.94 25.06 12.38
CA VAL A 19 19.19 23.86 13.17
C VAL A 19 18.97 22.66 12.27
N ALA A 20 20.05 21.97 11.90
CA ALA A 20 19.94 20.66 11.26
C ALA A 20 19.48 19.66 12.34
N THR A 21 18.18 19.48 12.49
CA THR A 21 17.62 18.56 13.50
C THR A 21 18.04 17.12 13.24
N GLY A 22 18.36 16.75 12.00
CA GLY A 22 18.81 15.40 11.65
C GLY A 22 17.78 14.30 11.97
N VAL A 23 16.60 14.68 12.47
CA VAL A 23 15.53 13.78 12.90
C VAL A 23 14.80 13.34 11.64
N PRO A 24 14.91 12.06 11.23
CA PRO A 24 14.21 11.58 10.05
C PRO A 24 12.70 11.63 10.27
N PRO A 25 11.89 11.87 9.22
CA PRO A 25 10.46 12.13 9.33
C PRO A 25 9.67 11.01 10.04
N HIS A 26 10.17 9.76 9.97
CA HIS A 26 9.53 8.63 10.65
C HIS A 26 9.49 8.78 12.18
N ILE A 27 10.44 9.49 12.80
CA ILE A 27 10.47 9.73 14.25
C ILE A 27 9.33 10.68 14.66
N SER A 28 9.03 11.69 13.84
CA SER A 28 7.89 12.59 14.07
C SER A 28 6.59 11.80 13.98
N ILE A 29 6.43 10.96 12.96
CA ILE A 29 5.24 10.11 12.79
C ILE A 29 5.07 9.18 13.99
N LEU A 30 6.13 8.51 14.44
CA LEU A 30 6.09 7.67 15.64
C LEU A 30 5.70 8.45 16.89
N GLN A 31 6.18 9.69 17.04
CA GLN A 31 5.79 10.56 18.16
C GLN A 31 4.30 10.93 18.10
N HIS A 32 3.77 11.25 16.91
CA HIS A 32 2.33 11.49 16.72
C HIS A 32 1.51 10.23 17.02
N MET A 33 1.92 9.05 16.53
CA MET A 33 1.23 7.78 16.81
C MET A 33 1.24 7.45 18.31
N HIS A 34 2.36 7.68 18.98
CA HIS A 34 2.46 7.49 20.43
C HIS A 34 1.55 8.47 21.18
N SER A 35 1.47 9.73 20.74
CA SER A 35 0.57 10.72 21.34
C SER A 35 -0.90 10.36 21.14
N LEU A 36 -1.27 9.88 19.94
CA LEU A 36 -2.63 9.41 19.66
C LEU A 36 -2.98 8.19 20.51
N ALA A 37 -2.08 7.22 20.61
CA ALA A 37 -2.29 6.03 21.42
C ALA A 37 -2.51 6.39 22.90
N LYS A 38 -1.73 7.34 23.41
CA LYS A 38 -1.90 7.86 24.77
C LYS A 38 -3.25 8.55 24.96
N ASN A 39 -3.63 9.44 24.04
CA ASN A 39 -4.91 10.15 24.12
C ASN A 39 -6.10 9.17 24.11
N VAL A 40 -6.08 8.14 23.25
CA VAL A 40 -7.12 7.10 23.22
C VAL A 40 -7.18 6.36 24.56
N ASN A 41 -6.02 5.99 25.11
CA ASN A 41 -5.95 5.28 26.38
C ASN A 41 -6.44 6.15 27.57
N ASP A 42 -6.27 7.47 27.50
CA ASP A 42 -6.73 8.43 28.52
C ASP A 42 -8.25 8.73 28.43
N VAL A 43 -8.87 8.56 27.26
CA VAL A 43 -10.32 8.78 27.06
C VAL A 43 -11.16 7.60 27.57
N VAL A 44 -10.69 6.36 27.42
CA VAL A 44 -11.39 5.15 27.91
C VAL A 44 -11.79 5.23 29.41
N PRO A 45 -10.92 5.61 30.35
CA PRO A 45 -11.30 5.73 31.76
C PRO A 45 -12.24 6.91 32.03
N GLN A 46 -12.27 7.94 31.17
CA GLN A 46 -13.26 9.01 31.28
C GLN A 46 -14.66 8.53 30.89
N ILE A 47 -14.77 7.73 29.81
CA ILE A 47 -16.02 7.10 29.40
C ILE A 47 -16.57 6.18 30.51
N GLN A 48 -15.69 5.38 31.14
CA GLN A 48 -16.07 4.49 32.25
C GLN A 48 -16.60 5.25 33.47
N LYS A 49 -16.14 6.49 33.70
CA LYS A 49 -16.65 7.34 34.79
C LYS A 49 -18.00 7.96 34.47
N VAL A 50 -18.24 8.34 33.22
CA VAL A 50 -19.48 9.03 32.80
C VAL A 50 -20.65 8.06 32.60
N ALA A 51 -20.38 6.84 32.12
CA ALA A 51 -21.39 5.82 31.87
C ALA A 51 -22.35 5.54 33.06
N PRO A 52 -21.88 5.34 34.31
CA PRO A 52 -22.78 5.07 35.44
C PRO A 52 -23.67 6.26 35.80
N ASP A 53 -23.18 7.50 35.65
CA ASP A 53 -23.98 8.70 35.92
C ASP A 53 -25.10 8.90 34.89
N VAL A 54 -24.84 8.59 33.62
CA VAL A 54 -25.87 8.61 32.57
C VAL A 54 -26.93 7.55 32.83
N ILE A 55 -26.51 6.31 33.16
CA ILE A 55 -27.45 5.21 33.47
C ILE A 55 -28.32 5.57 34.67
N ARG A 56 -27.72 6.13 35.74
CA ARG A 56 -28.46 6.56 36.93
C ARG A 56 -29.45 7.67 36.62
N GLY A 57 -29.05 8.69 35.86
CA GLY A 57 -29.94 9.78 35.46
C GLY A 57 -31.14 9.30 34.62
N VAL A 58 -30.93 8.29 33.77
CA VAL A 58 -32.01 7.67 33.00
C VAL A 58 -32.96 6.88 33.92
N ILE A 59 -32.44 6.12 34.88
CA ILE A 59 -33.25 5.36 35.86
C ILE A 59 -34.10 6.29 36.73
N ASP A 60 -33.48 7.33 37.34
CA ASP A 60 -34.16 8.25 38.25
C ASP A 60 -35.37 8.94 37.59
N GLU A 61 -35.22 9.32 36.31
CA GLU A 61 -36.27 10.04 35.59
C GLU A 61 -37.33 9.09 34.99
N ILE A 62 -36.98 7.82 34.70
CA ILE A 62 -37.95 6.76 34.40
C ILE A 62 -38.81 6.46 35.62
N GLU A 63 -38.22 6.31 36.81
CA GLU A 63 -38.95 6.07 38.06
C GLU A 63 -39.90 7.22 38.41
N LYS A 64 -39.44 8.46 38.26
CA LYS A 64 -40.26 9.66 38.46
C LYS A 64 -41.50 9.68 37.57
N ARG A 65 -41.39 9.26 36.31
CA ARG A 65 -42.52 9.22 35.36
C ARG A 65 -43.40 7.96 35.47
N ALA A 66 -42.83 6.83 35.90
CA ALA A 66 -43.59 5.64 36.24
C ALA A 66 -44.61 5.91 37.36
N MET A 67 -44.27 6.82 38.30
CA MET A 67 -45.19 7.28 39.33
C MET A 67 -46.33 8.19 38.82
N THR A 68 -46.16 8.90 37.68
CA THR A 68 -47.10 9.95 37.25
C THR A 68 -48.04 9.56 36.10
N ALA A 69 -47.63 8.69 35.17
CA ALA A 69 -48.43 8.48 33.95
C ALA A 69 -48.42 7.06 33.36
N GLY A 70 -47.70 6.08 33.94
CA GLY A 70 -47.81 4.67 33.56
C GLY A 70 -47.44 4.29 32.11
N THR A 71 -46.91 5.20 31.28
CA THR A 71 -46.48 4.85 29.91
C THR A 71 -45.25 5.67 29.48
N VAL A 72 -44.17 4.99 29.10
CA VAL A 72 -42.93 5.60 28.59
C VAL A 72 -43.05 5.72 27.07
N THR A 73 -43.11 6.95 26.55
CA THR A 73 -43.09 7.22 25.09
C THR A 73 -41.66 7.34 24.57
N ARG A 74 -41.42 6.96 23.31
CA ARG A 74 -40.11 7.03 22.64
C ARG A 74 -39.52 8.45 22.68
N ASP A 75 -40.34 9.45 22.37
CA ASP A 75 -39.90 10.86 22.33
C ASP A 75 -39.50 11.36 23.73
N GLY A 76 -40.15 10.83 24.77
CA GLY A 76 -39.74 11.06 26.15
C GLY A 76 -38.35 10.49 26.41
N LEU A 77 -38.10 9.24 26.01
CA LEU A 77 -36.81 8.57 26.20
C LEU A 77 -35.66 9.26 25.44
N GLU A 78 -35.92 9.74 24.22
CA GLU A 78 -34.92 10.46 23.43
C GLU A 78 -34.55 11.81 24.07
N ALA A 79 -35.55 12.56 24.55
CA ALA A 79 -35.30 13.79 25.32
C ALA A 79 -34.53 13.51 26.64
N LEU A 80 -34.76 12.35 27.27
CA LEU A 80 -34.05 11.93 28.48
C LEU A 80 -32.58 11.61 28.24
N ILE A 81 -32.29 10.86 27.17
CA ILE A 81 -30.91 10.54 26.80
C ILE A 81 -30.15 11.83 26.50
N ASN A 82 -30.72 12.71 25.66
CA ASN A 82 -30.07 13.97 25.29
C ASN A 82 -29.85 14.87 26.52
N GLY A 83 -30.83 14.97 27.43
CA GLY A 83 -30.67 15.74 28.67
C GLY A 83 -29.63 15.17 29.64
N CYS A 84 -29.46 13.84 29.71
CA CYS A 84 -28.41 13.22 30.52
C CYS A 84 -27.02 13.36 29.88
N LEU A 85 -26.93 13.29 28.55
CA LEU A 85 -25.70 13.51 27.79
C LEU A 85 -25.22 14.98 27.91
N GLU A 86 -26.15 15.93 27.99
CA GLU A 86 -25.86 17.34 28.22
C GLU A 86 -25.37 17.61 29.65
N LYS A 87 -26.08 17.07 30.65
CA LYS A 87 -25.67 17.20 32.06
C LYS A 87 -24.33 16.54 32.38
N SER A 88 -24.00 15.44 31.68
CA SER A 88 -22.70 14.78 31.84
C SER A 88 -21.55 15.48 31.12
N GLY A 89 -21.81 16.56 30.38
CA GLY A 89 -20.78 17.31 29.66
C GLY A 89 -20.20 16.57 28.45
N LEU A 90 -20.85 15.49 28.00
CA LEU A 90 -20.32 14.59 26.98
C LEU A 90 -20.26 15.26 25.60
N TYR A 91 -21.22 16.14 25.28
CA TYR A 91 -21.18 16.94 24.04
C TYR A 91 -19.93 17.84 23.95
N GLN A 92 -19.46 18.39 25.08
CA GLN A 92 -18.26 19.24 25.12
C GLN A 92 -16.97 18.44 24.89
N LEU A 93 -16.96 17.15 25.26
CA LEU A 93 -15.84 16.24 24.99
C LEU A 93 -15.81 15.81 23.52
N VAL A 94 -16.97 15.49 22.94
CA VAL A 94 -17.11 15.16 21.51
C VAL A 94 -16.68 16.35 20.65
N GLN A 95 -17.14 17.56 21.00
CA GLN A 95 -16.75 18.78 20.28
C GLN A 95 -15.24 19.08 20.39
N LYS A 96 -14.60 18.81 21.53
CA LYS A 96 -13.14 18.91 21.66
C LYS A 96 -12.36 17.86 20.86
N LEU A 97 -12.95 16.70 20.62
CA LEU A 97 -12.39 15.66 19.74
C LEU A 97 -12.53 16.07 18.26
N GLU A 98 -13.62 16.74 17.90
CA GLU A 98 -13.87 17.27 16.55
C GLU A 98 -13.03 18.52 16.23
N ASP A 99 -12.86 19.42 17.19
CA ASP A 99 -12.10 20.67 17.05
C ASP A 99 -10.58 20.47 17.19
N SER A 100 -10.10 19.28 17.57
CA SER A 100 -8.68 18.97 17.48
C SER A 100 -8.27 19.00 16.01
N PRO A 101 -7.22 19.74 15.61
CA PRO A 101 -6.79 19.83 14.23
C PRO A 101 -6.28 18.46 13.78
N THR A 102 -7.21 17.64 13.30
CA THR A 102 -6.96 16.45 12.52
C THR A 102 -6.54 16.98 11.16
N SER A 103 -5.24 17.26 11.02
CA SER A 103 -4.65 17.54 9.72
C SER A 103 -4.96 16.36 8.79
N GLY A 104 -5.97 16.55 7.96
CA GLY A 104 -6.21 15.94 6.66
C GLY A 104 -6.18 14.43 6.59
N ILE A 105 -7.33 13.78 6.83
CA ILE A 105 -7.78 12.67 5.99
C ILE A 105 -9.27 12.87 5.70
N GLN A 106 -9.56 13.71 4.72
CA GLN A 106 -10.78 13.62 3.92
C GLN A 106 -10.33 13.26 2.51
N GLN A 107 -10.45 11.97 2.17
CA GLN A 107 -10.51 11.54 0.77
C GLN A 107 -11.92 11.03 0.52
N GLU A 108 -12.80 11.96 0.15
CA GLU A 108 -13.87 11.69 -0.79
C GLU A 108 -13.22 11.70 -2.19
N GLU A 109 -13.04 10.53 -2.79
CA GLU A 109 -12.70 10.43 -4.21
C GLU A 109 -14.00 10.57 -5.03
N THR A 110 -14.37 11.81 -5.33
CA THR A 110 -15.09 12.12 -6.57
C THR A 110 -14.08 12.18 -7.71
N LEU A 111 -14.19 11.20 -8.62
CA LEU A 111 -13.42 11.05 -9.83
C LEU A 111 -13.65 12.21 -10.81
N THR A 112 -12.64 13.06 -11.01
CA THR A 112 -12.45 13.79 -12.27
C THR A 112 -11.00 14.25 -12.43
N GLY A 113 -10.39 13.87 -13.55
CA GLY A 113 -9.37 14.65 -14.26
C GLY A 113 -7.93 14.55 -13.77
N ASP A 114 -7.11 13.84 -14.57
CA ASP A 114 -5.72 14.18 -14.90
C ASP A 114 -4.88 14.88 -13.82
N GLU A 115 -4.08 14.12 -13.07
CA GLU A 115 -2.66 14.40 -12.86
C GLU A 115 -1.96 13.10 -12.42
N ALA A 116 -0.75 12.89 -12.92
CA ALA A 116 0.11 11.75 -12.64
C ALA A 116 0.54 11.72 -11.17
N VAL A 117 -0.35 11.29 -10.28
CA VAL A 117 -0.03 10.96 -8.90
C VAL A 117 0.78 9.66 -8.93
N THR A 118 2.06 9.79 -8.59
CA THR A 118 3.00 8.71 -8.31
C THR A 118 2.30 7.52 -7.64
N MET A 119 2.11 6.45 -8.41
CA MET A 119 1.62 5.13 -7.98
C MET A 119 2.62 4.48 -7.02
N THR A 120 2.70 4.98 -5.79
CA THR A 120 3.47 4.42 -4.67
C THR A 120 2.60 4.34 -3.40
N HIS A 121 1.28 4.24 -3.56
CA HIS A 121 0.38 4.09 -2.41
C HIS A 121 0.26 2.61 -1.99
N MET A 122 0.89 2.32 -0.84
CA MET A 122 0.73 1.14 0.03
C MET A 122 1.18 -0.21 -0.53
N VAL A 123 2.49 -0.37 -0.68
CA VAL A 123 3.10 -1.70 -0.65
C VAL A 123 3.15 -2.15 0.81
N GLY A 124 2.36 -3.16 1.18
CA GLY A 124 2.43 -3.76 2.51
C GLY A 124 3.83 -4.34 2.75
N MET A 125 4.54 -3.83 3.75
CA MET A 125 5.83 -4.42 4.15
C MET A 125 5.55 -5.61 5.07
N HIS A 126 6.06 -6.78 4.71
CA HIS A 126 5.92 -8.01 5.47
C HIS A 126 7.20 -8.31 6.26
N SER A 127 7.09 -8.73 7.52
CA SER A 127 8.24 -9.12 8.32
C SER A 127 8.30 -10.64 8.47
N TRP A 128 9.38 -11.26 8.00
CA TRP A 128 9.69 -12.68 8.25
C TRP A 128 11.21 -12.88 8.24
N GLY A 129 11.71 -13.92 8.93
CA GLY A 129 13.15 -14.17 9.03
C GLY A 129 13.97 -13.05 9.69
N GLY A 130 13.33 -12.20 10.51
CA GLY A 130 13.97 -11.05 11.17
C GLY A 130 14.30 -9.88 10.22
N ARG A 131 13.74 -9.87 9.00
CA ARG A 131 13.92 -8.79 8.01
C ARG A 131 12.57 -8.32 7.46
N LEU A 132 12.60 -7.13 6.86
CA LEU A 132 11.47 -6.56 6.15
C LEU A 132 11.53 -6.98 4.68
N HIS A 133 10.39 -7.38 4.14
CA HIS A 133 10.22 -7.94 2.82
C HIS A 133 9.00 -7.33 2.13
N LEU A 134 9.11 -7.17 0.81
CA LEU A 134 8.04 -6.61 -0.02
C LEU A 134 6.94 -7.62 -0.37
N VAL A 135 7.12 -8.89 0.00
CA VAL A 135 6.15 -9.97 -0.23
C VAL A 135 6.03 -10.87 1.01
N PRO A 136 4.86 -11.50 1.22
CA PRO A 136 4.67 -12.50 2.27
C PRO A 136 5.63 -13.70 2.12
N GLN A 137 5.86 -14.42 3.23
CA GLN A 137 6.72 -15.62 3.23
C GLN A 137 6.22 -16.72 2.28
N ASP A 138 4.90 -16.87 2.15
CA ASP A 138 4.23 -17.85 1.29
C ASP A 138 4.00 -17.37 -0.14
N PHE A 139 4.72 -16.33 -0.57
CA PHE A 139 4.60 -15.80 -1.93
C PHE A 139 4.92 -16.86 -2.98
N ALA A 140 4.01 -17.02 -3.94
CA ALA A 140 4.18 -17.89 -5.09
C ALA A 140 3.97 -17.10 -6.39
N PHE A 141 4.90 -17.25 -7.33
CA PHE A 141 4.75 -16.65 -8.65
C PHE A 141 3.52 -17.21 -9.37
N PRO A 142 2.67 -16.35 -9.97
CA PRO A 142 1.49 -16.79 -10.69
C PRO A 142 1.89 -17.70 -11.85
N ASN A 143 1.15 -18.80 -12.02
CA ASN A 143 1.31 -19.73 -13.14
C ASN A 143 0.58 -19.19 -14.39
N SER A 144 0.81 -17.92 -14.71
CA SER A 144 0.07 -17.17 -15.73
C SER A 144 0.76 -17.16 -17.09
N TRP A 145 0.05 -16.65 -18.10
CA TRP A 145 0.58 -16.42 -19.44
C TRP A 145 1.61 -15.29 -19.44
N SER A 146 2.49 -15.25 -20.44
CA SER A 146 3.57 -14.25 -20.53
C SER A 146 3.08 -12.80 -20.50
N GLN A 147 1.91 -12.52 -21.07
CA GLN A 147 1.32 -11.17 -21.07
C GLN A 147 0.87 -10.75 -19.66
N ILE A 148 0.14 -11.61 -18.96
CA ILE A 148 -0.29 -11.37 -17.58
C ILE A 148 0.93 -11.25 -16.66
N ALA A 149 1.97 -12.06 -16.91
CA ALA A 149 3.25 -11.95 -16.21
C ALA A 149 3.92 -10.58 -16.43
N TRP A 150 3.85 -10.00 -17.63
CA TRP A 150 4.34 -8.65 -17.89
C TRP A 150 3.54 -7.57 -17.13
N GLN A 151 2.22 -7.73 -17.01
CA GLN A 151 1.40 -6.84 -16.17
C GLN A 151 1.87 -6.87 -14.72
N TYR A 152 2.12 -8.06 -14.15
CA TYR A 152 2.68 -8.17 -12.79
C TYR A 152 4.09 -7.55 -12.68
N TRP A 153 4.90 -7.60 -13.75
CA TRP A 153 6.23 -6.99 -13.77
C TRP A 153 6.18 -5.47 -13.67
N MET A 154 5.25 -4.82 -14.40
CA MET A 154 5.14 -3.36 -14.50
C MET A 154 4.22 -2.75 -13.43
N CYS A 155 3.06 -3.36 -13.19
CA CYS A 155 1.99 -2.79 -12.36
C CYS A 155 1.85 -3.49 -10.99
N GLY A 156 2.35 -4.72 -10.83
CA GLY A 156 2.14 -5.52 -9.62
C GLY A 156 0.73 -6.12 -9.52
N ASP A 157 0.29 -6.44 -8.31
CA ASP A 157 -1.06 -6.96 -8.01
C ASP A 157 -1.77 -6.03 -7.02
N ARG A 158 -2.80 -5.30 -7.47
CA ARG A 158 -3.57 -4.39 -6.61
C ARG A 158 -4.44 -5.12 -5.59
N GLN A 159 -4.91 -6.33 -5.90
CA GLN A 159 -5.77 -7.09 -4.98
C GLN A 159 -4.96 -7.73 -3.85
N LYS A 160 -3.73 -8.16 -4.15
CA LYS A 160 -2.83 -8.79 -3.18
C LYS A 160 -1.78 -7.85 -2.59
N GLN A 161 -1.84 -6.56 -2.96
CA GLN A 161 -0.87 -5.51 -2.59
C GLN A 161 0.59 -5.89 -2.93
N TYR A 162 0.80 -6.64 -4.00
CA TYR A 162 2.15 -6.96 -4.44
C TYR A 162 2.71 -5.81 -5.28
N PRO A 163 3.93 -5.32 -4.97
CA PRO A 163 4.55 -4.29 -5.78
C PRO A 163 4.89 -4.85 -7.17
N PRO A 164 5.17 -3.97 -8.14
CA PRO A 164 5.77 -4.37 -9.40
C PRO A 164 6.95 -5.31 -9.18
N LEU A 165 6.90 -6.49 -9.79
CA LEU A 165 7.90 -7.56 -9.54
C LEU A 165 9.33 -7.13 -9.91
N ARG A 166 9.49 -6.04 -10.67
CA ARG A 166 10.78 -5.40 -11.00
C ARG A 166 11.57 -4.93 -9.78
N ILE A 167 10.86 -4.50 -8.73
CA ILE A 167 11.45 -3.94 -7.50
C ILE A 167 11.95 -5.05 -6.56
N LEU A 168 11.43 -6.28 -6.72
CA LEU A 168 11.77 -7.41 -5.85
C LEU A 168 13.24 -7.81 -5.98
N SER A 169 13.88 -8.02 -4.83
CA SER A 169 15.23 -8.55 -4.70
C SER A 169 15.22 -10.04 -4.42
N LYS A 170 16.37 -10.70 -4.60
CA LYS A 170 16.56 -12.12 -4.22
C LYS A 170 16.30 -12.34 -2.73
N ASN A 171 16.59 -11.34 -1.90
CA ASN A 171 16.38 -11.39 -0.46
C ASN A 171 14.89 -11.39 -0.08
N ASP A 172 14.01 -10.96 -0.97
CA ASP A 172 12.56 -10.94 -0.73
C ASP A 172 11.90 -12.31 -0.96
N MET A 173 12.67 -13.33 -1.33
CA MET A 173 12.17 -14.67 -1.60
C MET A 173 12.49 -15.63 -0.45
N SER A 174 11.49 -16.36 0.03
CA SER A 174 11.61 -17.28 1.17
C SER A 174 12.52 -18.50 0.91
N ASN A 175 12.69 -18.91 -0.35
CA ASN A 175 13.44 -20.12 -0.70
C ASN A 175 14.32 -19.91 -1.95
N THR A 176 15.47 -20.59 -2.02
CA THR A 176 16.40 -20.62 -3.17
C THR A 176 15.69 -20.96 -4.49
N ASN A 177 14.69 -21.83 -4.47
CA ASN A 177 13.89 -22.14 -5.66
C ASN A 177 13.09 -20.92 -6.16
N MET A 178 12.54 -20.10 -5.25
CA MET A 178 11.84 -18.87 -5.61
C MET A 178 12.81 -17.81 -6.12
N GLN A 179 14.02 -17.74 -5.57
CA GLN A 179 15.10 -16.87 -6.08
C GLN A 179 15.50 -17.22 -7.52
N LYS A 180 15.61 -18.52 -7.84
CA LYS A 180 15.85 -19.01 -9.20
C LYS A 180 14.71 -18.62 -10.14
N ARG A 181 13.45 -18.81 -9.71
CA ARG A 181 12.27 -18.41 -10.48
C ARG A 181 12.22 -16.91 -10.73
N LEU A 182 12.55 -16.08 -9.75
CA LEU A 182 12.65 -14.62 -9.91
C LEU A 182 13.72 -14.25 -10.94
N SER A 183 14.87 -14.94 -10.90
CA SER A 183 15.96 -14.71 -11.86
C SER A 183 15.56 -15.10 -13.29
N ASP A 184 14.86 -16.23 -13.45
CA ASP A 184 14.31 -16.67 -14.74
C ASP A 184 13.26 -15.71 -15.27
N PHE A 185 12.36 -15.25 -14.39
CA PHE A 185 11.33 -14.26 -14.69
C PHE A 185 11.95 -12.93 -15.13
N ARG A 186 12.88 -12.41 -14.34
CA ARG A 186 13.60 -11.16 -14.61
C ARG A 186 14.32 -11.21 -15.95
N TYR A 187 14.97 -12.33 -16.27
CA TYR A 187 15.63 -12.52 -17.57
C TYR A 187 14.65 -12.38 -18.75
N LEU A 188 13.46 -12.98 -18.65
CA LEU A 188 12.44 -12.87 -19.70
C LEU A 188 11.93 -11.43 -19.83
N MET A 189 11.60 -10.79 -18.71
CA MET A 189 11.02 -9.46 -18.73
C MET A 189 12.03 -8.39 -19.17
N GLN A 190 13.29 -8.49 -18.73
CA GLN A 190 14.35 -7.57 -19.19
C GLN A 190 14.59 -7.67 -20.70
N LEU A 191 14.35 -8.85 -21.30
CA LEU A 191 14.47 -9.02 -22.74
C LEU A 191 13.35 -8.28 -23.50
N VAL A 192 12.15 -8.26 -22.94
CA VAL A 192 11.01 -7.48 -23.46
C VAL A 192 11.23 -5.99 -23.22
N GLU A 193 11.68 -5.59 -22.03
CA GLU A 193 12.01 -4.21 -21.64
C GLU A 193 13.00 -3.57 -22.62
N LYS A 194 14.13 -4.24 -22.87
CA LYS A 194 15.12 -3.77 -23.85
C LYS A 194 14.52 -3.56 -25.24
N ARG A 195 13.61 -4.43 -25.66
CA ARG A 195 12.98 -4.32 -26.98
C ARG A 195 11.99 -3.17 -27.06
N VAL A 196 11.24 -2.93 -25.99
CA VAL A 196 10.30 -1.82 -25.89
C VAL A 196 11.05 -0.49 -25.84
N GLU A 197 12.19 -0.44 -25.14
CA GLU A 197 13.12 0.69 -25.16
C GLU A 197 13.69 0.96 -26.56
N GLU A 198 14.16 -0.07 -27.27
CA GLU A 198 14.63 0.06 -28.66
C GLU A 198 13.54 0.62 -29.61
N LYS A 199 12.27 0.32 -29.32
CA LYS A 199 11.11 0.84 -30.09
C LYS A 199 10.61 2.19 -29.59
N GLY A 200 11.20 2.76 -28.54
CA GLY A 200 10.84 4.07 -27.99
C GLY A 200 9.46 4.13 -27.33
N LYS A 201 8.86 2.99 -26.98
CA LYS A 201 7.50 2.92 -26.37
C LYS A 201 7.55 2.65 -24.87
N TRP A 202 8.66 2.97 -24.22
CA TRP A 202 8.85 2.69 -22.81
C TRP A 202 8.08 3.66 -21.92
N ILE A 203 7.28 3.11 -21.00
CA ILE A 203 6.55 3.87 -19.98
C ILE A 203 6.99 3.33 -18.61
N ALA A 204 7.44 4.23 -17.71
CA ALA A 204 8.00 3.83 -16.42
C ALA A 204 6.94 3.26 -15.44
N HIS A 205 5.73 3.81 -15.47
CA HIS A 205 4.58 3.45 -14.64
C HIS A 205 3.31 3.32 -15.49
N PRO A 206 3.19 2.25 -16.30
CA PRO A 206 2.04 2.09 -17.18
C PRO A 206 0.79 1.64 -16.42
N SER A 207 -0.38 2.04 -16.93
CA SER A 207 -1.65 1.35 -16.65
C SER A 207 -1.62 -0.09 -17.19
N ILE A 208 -2.55 -0.95 -16.76
CA ILE A 208 -2.65 -2.34 -17.23
C ILE A 208 -2.79 -2.39 -18.76
N GLU A 209 -3.55 -1.46 -19.35
CA GLU A 209 -3.75 -1.35 -20.79
C GLU A 209 -2.45 -0.96 -21.51
N GLN A 210 -1.79 0.08 -21.03
CA GLN A 210 -0.49 0.52 -21.55
C GLN A 210 0.58 -0.58 -21.42
N ALA A 211 0.56 -1.35 -20.33
CA ALA A 211 1.47 -2.49 -20.15
C ALA A 211 1.21 -3.57 -21.21
N ASN A 212 -0.04 -3.81 -21.61
CA ASN A 212 -0.38 -4.73 -22.69
C ASN A 212 0.15 -4.23 -24.04
N GLU A 213 0.01 -2.92 -24.33
CA GLU A 213 0.55 -2.33 -25.56
C GLU A 213 2.08 -2.41 -25.63
N MET A 214 2.76 -2.18 -24.50
CA MET A 214 4.21 -2.38 -24.39
C MET A 214 4.60 -3.83 -24.65
N PHE A 215 3.86 -4.80 -24.09
CA PHE A 215 4.14 -6.21 -24.33
C PHE A 215 3.95 -6.57 -25.80
N GLU A 216 2.88 -6.11 -26.43
CA GLU A 216 2.60 -6.32 -27.85
C GLU A 216 3.69 -5.73 -28.73
N ALA A 217 4.21 -4.55 -28.36
CA ALA A 217 5.35 -3.95 -29.03
C ALA A 217 6.64 -4.78 -28.86
N GLY A 218 6.85 -5.46 -27.73
CA GLY A 218 8.07 -6.23 -27.44
C GLY A 218 7.99 -7.74 -27.72
N LYS A 219 6.81 -8.26 -28.11
CA LYS A 219 6.59 -9.72 -28.24
C LYS A 219 7.37 -10.39 -29.36
N ASP A 220 7.85 -9.60 -30.33
CA ASP A 220 8.67 -10.07 -31.45
C ASP A 220 9.94 -10.79 -30.99
N VAL A 221 10.53 -10.36 -29.87
CA VAL A 221 11.73 -11.01 -29.32
C VAL A 221 11.45 -12.37 -28.71
N LEU A 222 10.21 -12.63 -28.30
CA LEU A 222 9.82 -13.91 -27.72
C LEU A 222 9.64 -15.01 -28.77
N ASP A 223 9.77 -14.69 -30.06
CA ASP A 223 9.62 -15.60 -31.21
C ASP A 223 8.51 -16.62 -30.98
N ILE A 224 7.32 -16.07 -30.80
CA ILE A 224 6.07 -16.76 -30.58
C ILE A 224 5.63 -17.35 -31.94
N SER A 225 6.48 -18.16 -32.58
CA SER A 225 6.08 -18.87 -33.80
C SER A 225 4.90 -19.77 -33.48
N GLU A 226 3.81 -19.59 -34.23
CA GLU A 226 2.54 -20.31 -34.11
C GLU A 226 2.67 -21.80 -34.48
N VAL A 227 3.83 -22.23 -34.98
CA VAL A 227 4.04 -23.59 -35.46
C VAL A 227 5.16 -24.23 -34.64
N SER A 228 4.83 -25.33 -33.96
CA SER A 228 5.84 -26.21 -33.37
C SER A 228 6.78 -26.74 -34.45
N GLU A 229 8.02 -27.09 -34.12
CA GLU A 229 8.89 -27.95 -34.95
C GLU A 229 8.21 -29.27 -35.40
N LYS A 230 7.08 -29.65 -34.78
CA LYS A 230 6.22 -30.80 -35.10
C LYS A 230 4.92 -30.44 -35.86
N GLY A 231 4.84 -29.26 -36.47
CA GLY A 231 3.71 -28.85 -37.34
C GLY A 231 2.38 -28.52 -36.64
N ARG A 232 2.31 -28.51 -35.30
CA ARG A 232 1.08 -28.17 -34.56
C ARG A 232 0.90 -26.65 -34.44
N LYS A 233 -0.27 -26.15 -34.85
CA LYS A 233 -0.75 -24.77 -34.65
C LYS A 233 -0.87 -24.47 -33.15
N ARG A 234 -0.28 -23.37 -32.69
CA ARG A 234 -0.23 -22.97 -31.28
C ARG A 234 -0.66 -21.53 -31.12
N ARG A 235 -1.45 -21.29 -30.08
CA ARG A 235 -1.76 -19.96 -29.56
C ARG A 235 -0.60 -19.52 -28.68
N GLY A 236 0.46 -19.00 -29.29
CA GLY A 236 1.66 -18.70 -28.53
C GLY A 236 1.51 -17.55 -27.51
N GLU A 237 0.45 -16.75 -27.64
CA GLU A 237 0.00 -15.74 -26.65
C GLU A 237 -0.50 -16.35 -25.33
N GLN A 238 -0.91 -17.64 -25.34
CA GLN A 238 -1.38 -18.36 -24.14
C GLN A 238 -0.27 -19.21 -23.49
N MET A 239 0.99 -19.02 -23.91
CA MET A 239 2.09 -19.80 -23.36
C MET A 239 2.49 -19.27 -21.98
N LYS A 240 2.75 -20.20 -21.06
CA LYS A 240 3.25 -19.89 -19.72
C LYS A 240 4.61 -19.23 -19.80
N TRP A 241 4.85 -18.21 -18.97
CA TRP A 241 6.12 -17.49 -18.94
C TRP A 241 7.31 -18.43 -18.65
N SER A 242 7.13 -19.44 -17.80
CA SER A 242 8.18 -20.42 -17.45
C SER A 242 8.59 -21.27 -18.66
N THR A 243 7.64 -21.66 -19.50
CA THR A 243 7.91 -22.36 -20.76
C THR A 243 8.61 -21.43 -21.76
N MET A 244 8.22 -20.15 -21.79
CA MET A 244 8.85 -19.15 -22.65
C MET A 244 10.33 -18.93 -22.32
N VAL A 245 10.70 -18.84 -21.03
CA VAL A 245 12.10 -18.73 -20.58
C VAL A 245 12.96 -19.87 -21.14
N ASN A 246 12.49 -21.11 -20.99
CA ASN A 246 13.23 -22.29 -21.45
C ASN A 246 13.42 -22.27 -22.96
N ARG A 247 12.40 -21.86 -23.73
CA ARG A 247 12.48 -21.75 -25.19
C ARG A 247 13.52 -20.71 -25.62
N VAL A 248 13.46 -19.50 -25.06
CA VAL A 248 14.39 -18.42 -25.37
C VAL A 248 15.83 -18.84 -25.04
N ARG A 249 16.04 -19.51 -23.90
CA ARG A 249 17.36 -20.03 -23.51
C ARG A 249 17.86 -21.12 -24.47
N ASN A 250 17.00 -22.07 -24.84
CA ASN A 250 17.37 -23.15 -25.75
C ASN A 250 17.69 -22.62 -27.15
N LYS A 251 16.89 -21.69 -27.68
CA LYS A 251 17.17 -21.05 -28.98
C LYS A 251 18.52 -20.34 -28.98
N ARG A 252 18.83 -19.57 -27.93
CA ARG A 252 20.14 -18.90 -27.79
C ARG A 252 21.30 -19.88 -27.65
N LYS A 253 21.09 -21.05 -27.04
CA LYS A 253 22.09 -22.12 -27.03
C LYS A 253 22.32 -22.63 -28.45
N THR A 254 21.26 -23.01 -29.17
CA THR A 254 21.36 -23.50 -30.55
C THR A 254 22.05 -22.49 -31.48
N GLN A 255 21.71 -21.19 -31.37
CA GLN A 255 22.35 -20.12 -32.15
C GLN A 255 23.83 -19.87 -31.81
N ARG A 256 24.32 -20.31 -30.64
CA ARG A 256 25.75 -20.22 -30.27
C ARG A 256 26.56 -21.44 -30.74
N PHE A 257 25.87 -22.51 -31.12
CA PHE A 257 26.47 -23.77 -31.58
C PHE A 257 26.26 -23.99 -33.09
N SER A 258 25.71 -23.01 -33.80
CA SER A 258 25.66 -22.92 -35.28
C SER A 258 26.54 -21.77 -35.74
#